data_AF-A0A926AS56-F1
#
_entry.id   AF-A0A926AS56-F1
#
_cell.length_a   1.000
_cell.length_b   1.000
_cell.length_c   1.000
_cell.angle_alpha   90.00
_cell.angle_beta   90.00
_cell.angle_gamma   90.00
#
_symmetry.space_group_name_H-M   'P 1'
#
loop_
_entity.id
_entity.type
_entity.pdbx_description
1 polymer ?
#
loop_
_entity_poly.entity_id
_entity_poly.type
_entity_poly.pdbx_seq_one_letter_code
_entity_poly.pdbx_strand_id
1 'polypeptide(L)'
;MVSEQSTSATTLVRHFRQILVWPLQLMPIRPDAQVQEHWELLDQASESNPWRELLDEFTPAGRQFQVRHYSEFVTFLPYVQRFLYGESRANRESAKDDAQHGRSQMRVYRRHDVAAARVTATAGSAPITLSIAHIDLIFFYDIDVVLLNVEVHASDLVLPQAQELLYRFGRAYPAGWDEHGDGLHCLHRLEWLAADGAVLAASDSGDRDKFLSFVAEHRAPRISSHWSYLLLPLMLDHVDPTAAIRYRQIEYYRMPVMGLLAVDEPRRISRNDFIRLGLVVGTGTAETLPYSDRHVADFEERYCDDRFWCDVGPSPNTRYLASGQALIVVGDTQSKYFLDGETGVLAQFRHQHFLLFLIAHFQRATLLMFSDRLAEALKRLDPGKADSIKRFKRAIRAHFEIFLRFTHRYWFHEVSEQAQARSLFEMLVNHLKLDNLYAEVKDEMYSMDQYLESDSVRRQANTVLRLTVVTVFGLIGTVTTGFIGMNVIHLTEVPLFEKISFFLIVFVPVAFLTFYTIVKSRRLSDFLDVLSDETVSPREKFIALLDVWRKKSNVVQ
;
A
#
# COMPACT_ATOMS: atom_id res chain seq x y z
N MET A 1 48.52 -0.96 12.99
CA MET A 1 47.92 0.19 12.27
C MET A 1 48.07 0.13 10.74
N VAL A 2 48.97 -0.69 10.15
CA VAL A 2 49.02 -0.88 8.67
C VAL A 2 48.26 -2.13 8.19
N SER A 3 47.85 -3.04 9.08
CA SER A 3 47.27 -4.34 8.68
C SER A 3 45.76 -4.32 8.38
N GLU A 4 44.98 -3.38 8.91
CA GLU A 4 43.50 -3.42 8.82
C GLU A 4 42.92 -2.60 7.64
N GLN A 5 43.60 -1.54 7.19
CA GLN A 5 43.23 -0.85 5.93
C GLN A 5 43.41 -1.74 4.71
N SER A 6 44.35 -2.70 4.76
CA SER A 6 44.53 -3.69 3.70
C SER A 6 43.38 -4.69 3.64
N THR A 7 42.74 -5.02 4.77
CA THR A 7 41.82 -6.17 4.82
C THR A 7 40.52 -5.98 4.03
N SER A 8 39.85 -4.82 4.12
CA SER A 8 38.58 -4.62 3.38
C SER A 8 38.79 -4.52 1.86
N ALA A 9 39.90 -3.93 1.41
CA ALA A 9 40.30 -3.89 0.01
C ALA A 9 40.71 -5.28 -0.53
N THR A 10 41.14 -6.19 0.35
CA THR A 10 41.50 -7.58 -0.01
C THR A 10 40.37 -8.59 0.14
N THR A 11 39.29 -8.28 0.87
CA THR A 11 38.18 -9.23 1.02
C THR A 11 37.46 -9.40 -0.31
N LEU A 12 37.58 -10.60 -0.86
CA LEU A 12 36.96 -10.98 -2.12
C LEU A 12 35.60 -11.63 -1.85
N VAL A 13 34.57 -11.09 -2.49
CA VAL A 13 33.22 -11.64 -2.54
C VAL A 13 33.15 -12.57 -3.74
N ARG A 14 33.34 -13.87 -3.49
CA ARG A 14 33.35 -14.93 -4.51
C ARG A 14 32.02 -15.05 -5.25
N HIS A 15 30.93 -14.88 -4.52
CA HIS A 15 29.59 -14.81 -5.08
C HIS A 15 28.83 -13.63 -4.51
N PHE A 16 28.44 -12.72 -5.38
CA PHE A 16 27.59 -11.59 -5.07
C PHE A 16 26.24 -11.80 -5.76
N ARG A 17 25.15 -11.65 -5.01
CA ARG A 17 23.79 -11.61 -5.54
C ARG A 17 23.04 -10.46 -4.90
N GLN A 18 22.25 -9.76 -5.71
CA GLN A 18 21.42 -8.65 -5.26
C GLN A 18 20.03 -8.78 -5.86
N ILE A 19 19.01 -8.59 -5.04
CA ILE A 19 17.60 -8.55 -5.44
C ILE A 19 17.08 -7.15 -5.09
N LEU A 20 16.48 -6.46 -6.05
CA LEU A 20 15.77 -5.22 -5.82
C LEU A 20 14.27 -5.47 -5.90
N VAL A 21 13.52 -4.88 -4.96
CA VAL A 21 12.06 -4.94 -4.96
C VAL A 21 11.53 -3.51 -4.99
N TRP A 22 11.04 -3.06 -6.14
CA TRP A 22 10.56 -1.69 -6.31
C TRP A 22 9.02 -1.61 -6.35
N PRO A 23 8.38 -1.17 -5.26
CA PRO A 23 6.93 -0.98 -5.22
C PRO A 23 6.51 0.29 -5.97
N LEU A 24 5.50 0.14 -6.83
CA LEU A 24 4.90 1.20 -7.64
C LEU A 24 3.38 1.17 -7.51
N GLN A 25 2.76 2.34 -7.47
CA GLN A 25 1.30 2.48 -7.49
C GLN A 25 0.83 2.48 -8.93
N LEU A 26 -0.15 1.65 -9.22
CA LEU A 26 -0.83 1.65 -10.50
C LEU A 26 -1.97 2.66 -10.48
N MET A 27 -2.09 3.42 -11.56
CA MET A 27 -3.17 4.38 -11.73
C MET A 27 -4.42 3.68 -12.28
N PRO A 28 -5.63 4.09 -11.90
CA PRO A 28 -6.86 3.49 -12.43
C PRO A 28 -6.93 3.59 -13.95
N ILE A 29 -7.31 2.48 -14.60
CA ILE A 29 -7.54 2.38 -16.05
C ILE A 29 -9.03 2.63 -16.35
N ARG A 30 -9.91 2.04 -15.53
CA ARG A 30 -11.36 2.10 -15.67
C ARG A 30 -11.92 2.95 -14.51
N PRO A 31 -12.39 4.19 -14.74
CA PRO A 31 -12.80 5.11 -13.67
C PRO A 31 -13.95 4.58 -12.80
N ASP A 32 -14.83 3.77 -13.37
CA ASP A 32 -16.02 3.24 -12.70
C ASP A 32 -15.86 1.79 -12.19
N ALA A 33 -14.72 1.15 -12.46
CA ALA A 33 -14.45 -0.19 -11.96
C ALA A 33 -13.78 -0.14 -10.59
N GLN A 34 -14.23 -1.00 -9.68
CA GLN A 34 -13.62 -1.13 -8.36
C GLN A 34 -12.32 -1.95 -8.40
N VAL A 35 -12.33 -3.01 -9.20
CA VAL A 35 -11.16 -3.86 -9.45
C VAL A 35 -10.53 -3.44 -10.77
N GLN A 36 -9.23 -3.16 -10.72
CA GLN A 36 -8.44 -2.84 -11.89
C GLN A 36 -7.56 -4.07 -12.21
N GLU A 37 -7.78 -4.68 -13.37
CA GLU A 37 -7.01 -5.84 -13.80
C GLU A 37 -5.92 -5.38 -14.78
N HIS A 38 -4.96 -4.58 -14.30
CA HIS A 38 -3.93 -3.96 -15.15
C HIS A 38 -3.14 -4.95 -16.00
N TRP A 39 -2.97 -6.16 -15.50
CA TRP A 39 -2.26 -7.25 -16.19
C TRP A 39 -2.97 -7.71 -17.47
N GLU A 40 -4.30 -7.55 -17.60
CA GLU A 40 -5.02 -7.91 -18.84
C GLU A 40 -4.49 -7.12 -20.04
N LEU A 41 -4.02 -5.89 -19.81
CA LEU A 41 -3.42 -5.07 -20.85
C LEU A 41 -2.04 -5.56 -21.25
N LEU A 42 -1.31 -6.25 -20.37
CA LEU A 42 -0.07 -6.92 -20.72
C LEU A 42 -0.32 -8.17 -21.56
N ASP A 43 -1.39 -8.92 -21.27
CA ASP A 43 -1.80 -10.10 -22.05
C ASP A 43 -2.25 -9.72 -23.47
N GLN A 44 -2.85 -8.53 -23.62
CA GLN A 44 -3.31 -7.98 -24.90
C GLN A 44 -2.21 -7.27 -25.70
N ALA A 45 -1.08 -6.94 -25.07
CA ALA A 45 -0.05 -6.13 -25.70
C ALA A 45 0.69 -6.93 -26.79
N SER A 46 1.02 -6.23 -27.89
CA SER A 46 1.58 -6.79 -29.14
C SER A 46 2.89 -7.56 -28.96
N GLU A 47 3.44 -8.15 -30.05
CA GLU A 47 4.75 -8.83 -30.05
C GLU A 47 5.88 -7.98 -29.43
N SER A 48 5.77 -6.65 -29.43
CA SER A 48 6.75 -5.74 -28.80
C SER A 48 6.69 -5.66 -27.28
N ASN A 49 5.70 -6.24 -26.61
CA ASN A 49 5.65 -6.31 -25.15
C ASN A 49 6.73 -7.31 -24.67
N PRO A 50 7.67 -6.92 -23.80
CA PRO A 50 8.71 -7.83 -23.32
C PRO A 50 8.24 -8.74 -22.17
N TRP A 51 7.06 -8.48 -21.59
CA TRP A 51 6.54 -9.20 -20.43
C TRP A 51 5.73 -10.44 -20.83
N ARG A 52 6.00 -11.57 -20.19
CA ARG A 52 5.26 -12.82 -20.37
C ARG A 52 4.82 -13.37 -19.02
N GLU A 53 3.55 -13.74 -18.89
CA GLU A 53 3.03 -14.34 -17.67
C GLU A 53 3.81 -15.63 -17.36
N LEU A 54 4.38 -15.69 -16.16
CA LEU A 54 4.99 -16.89 -15.63
C LEU A 54 3.87 -17.68 -14.95
N LEU A 55 3.37 -18.70 -15.65
CA LEU A 55 2.40 -19.62 -15.07
C LEU A 55 3.01 -20.30 -13.84
N ASP A 56 2.26 -20.29 -12.75
CA ASP A 56 2.64 -20.83 -11.45
C ASP A 56 3.32 -22.21 -11.58
N GLU A 57 4.50 -22.36 -11.00
CA GLU A 57 5.29 -23.60 -11.06
C GLU A 57 4.68 -24.75 -10.26
N PHE A 58 3.67 -24.46 -9.42
CA PHE A 58 2.78 -25.45 -8.81
C PHE A 58 1.74 -26.00 -9.80
N THR A 59 1.75 -25.53 -11.07
CA THR A 59 0.92 -26.08 -12.13
C THR A 59 1.60 -27.30 -12.77
N PRO A 60 0.95 -28.48 -12.83
CA PRO A 60 1.57 -29.73 -13.31
C PRO A 60 1.91 -29.78 -14.81
N ALA A 61 1.79 -28.66 -15.53
CA ALA A 61 2.07 -28.58 -16.96
C ALA A 61 3.55 -28.21 -17.21
N GLY A 62 4.43 -29.22 -17.15
CA GLY A 62 5.68 -29.21 -17.91
C GLY A 62 6.95 -28.69 -17.22
N ARG A 63 6.92 -28.21 -15.97
CA ARG A 63 8.12 -28.02 -15.14
C ARG A 63 8.12 -29.01 -13.99
N GLN A 64 9.25 -29.71 -13.78
CA GLN A 64 9.39 -30.64 -12.66
C GLN A 64 9.36 -29.85 -11.36
N PHE A 65 8.43 -30.17 -10.47
CA PHE A 65 8.38 -29.64 -9.11
C PHE A 65 9.67 -30.01 -8.36
N GLN A 66 10.39 -29.03 -7.83
CA GLN A 66 11.75 -29.21 -7.29
C GLN A 66 11.73 -29.16 -5.76
N VAL A 67 12.75 -29.74 -5.12
CA VAL A 67 12.86 -29.82 -3.65
C VAL A 67 12.80 -28.42 -3.01
N ARG A 68 13.43 -27.42 -3.64
CA ARG A 68 13.36 -26.03 -3.17
C ARG A 68 11.94 -25.46 -3.14
N HIS A 69 11.06 -25.85 -4.08
CA HIS A 69 9.66 -25.39 -4.10
C HIS A 69 8.87 -26.01 -2.95
N TYR A 70 9.14 -27.28 -2.62
CA TYR A 70 8.56 -27.92 -1.45
C TYR A 70 9.02 -27.22 -0.16
N SER A 71 10.32 -26.97 -0.02
CA SER A 71 10.89 -26.28 1.13
C SER A 71 10.27 -24.90 1.31
N GLU A 72 10.16 -24.11 0.23
CA GLU A 72 9.51 -22.82 0.24
C GLU A 72 8.04 -22.91 0.70
N PHE A 73 7.27 -23.86 0.15
CA PHE A 73 5.86 -24.05 0.49
C PHE A 73 5.66 -24.35 1.98
N VAL A 74 6.42 -25.30 2.55
CA VAL A 74 6.26 -25.74 3.94
C VAL A 74 6.81 -24.74 4.97
N THR A 75 7.54 -23.72 4.53
CA THR A 75 7.96 -22.61 5.41
C THR A 75 6.79 -21.76 5.86
N PHE A 76 5.79 -21.57 5.00
CA PHE A 76 4.69 -20.65 5.26
C PHE A 76 3.50 -21.30 5.96
N LEU A 77 2.80 -20.51 6.79
CA LEU A 77 1.53 -20.91 7.39
C LEU A 77 0.43 -21.08 6.33
N PRO A 78 -0.60 -21.92 6.56
CA PRO A 78 -1.59 -22.25 5.53
C PRO A 78 -2.32 -21.06 4.91
N TYR A 79 -2.59 -19.99 5.68
CA TYR A 79 -3.23 -18.80 5.15
C TYR A 79 -2.30 -17.99 4.24
N VAL A 80 -0.99 -17.99 4.50
CA VAL A 80 0.01 -17.36 3.65
C VAL A 80 0.24 -18.20 2.39
N GLN A 81 0.23 -19.53 2.51
CA GLN A 81 0.28 -20.44 1.35
C GLN A 81 -0.88 -20.18 0.37
N ARG A 82 -2.11 -20.01 0.87
CA ARG A 82 -3.26 -19.66 0.02
C ARG A 82 -3.09 -18.32 -0.68
N PHE A 83 -2.45 -17.35 -0.03
CA PHE A 83 -2.12 -16.06 -0.64
C PHE A 83 -1.09 -16.23 -1.78
N LEU A 84 0.02 -16.91 -1.50
CA LEU A 84 1.15 -17.07 -2.43
C LEU A 84 0.84 -17.98 -3.62
N TYR A 85 0.16 -19.11 -3.37
CA TYR A 85 0.00 -20.21 -4.34
C TYR A 85 -1.46 -20.49 -4.72
N GLY A 86 -2.43 -19.84 -4.07
CA GLY A 86 -3.86 -20.06 -4.32
C GLY A 86 -4.40 -21.36 -3.73
N GLU A 87 -5.53 -21.84 -4.24
CA GLU A 87 -6.21 -23.07 -3.80
C GLU A 87 -6.10 -24.22 -4.82
N SER A 88 -6.13 -25.46 -4.31
CA SER A 88 -5.99 -26.68 -5.12
C SER A 88 -7.09 -26.84 -6.17
N ARG A 89 -6.71 -27.37 -7.35
CA ARG A 89 -7.61 -27.62 -8.49
C ARG A 89 -8.78 -28.57 -8.18
N ALA A 90 -8.68 -29.45 -7.17
CA ALA A 90 -9.76 -30.38 -6.82
C ALA A 90 -11.09 -29.68 -6.43
N ASN A 91 -11.01 -28.43 -5.96
CA ASN A 91 -12.20 -27.59 -5.69
C ASN A 91 -12.68 -26.79 -6.91
N ARG A 92 -11.93 -26.75 -8.03
CA ARG A 92 -12.29 -25.95 -9.22
C ARG A 92 -13.34 -26.61 -10.11
N GLU A 93 -13.45 -27.95 -10.10
CA GLU A 93 -14.46 -28.66 -10.90
C GLU A 93 -15.88 -28.56 -10.30
N SER A 94 -15.97 -28.30 -9.00
CA SER A 94 -17.23 -28.16 -8.25
C SER A 94 -17.89 -26.79 -8.42
N ALA A 95 -17.16 -25.77 -8.88
CA ALA A 95 -17.58 -24.38 -8.90
C ALA A 95 -17.54 -23.81 -10.33
N LYS A 96 -18.53 -24.17 -11.15
CA LYS A 96 -18.64 -23.69 -12.55
C LYS A 96 -18.88 -22.18 -12.70
N ASP A 97 -19.21 -21.47 -11.63
CA ASP A 97 -19.44 -20.01 -11.64
C ASP A 97 -18.32 -19.18 -10.98
N ASP A 98 -17.29 -19.80 -10.38
CA ASP A 98 -16.31 -19.12 -9.52
C ASP A 98 -14.84 -19.30 -9.98
N ALA A 99 -14.58 -19.13 -11.28
CA ALA A 99 -13.25 -19.31 -11.88
C ALA A 99 -12.14 -18.39 -11.30
N GLN A 100 -12.50 -17.33 -10.56
CA GLN A 100 -11.57 -16.41 -9.89
C GLN A 100 -11.19 -16.84 -8.46
N HIS A 101 -12.03 -17.58 -7.73
CA HIS A 101 -11.87 -17.79 -6.28
C HIS A 101 -10.75 -18.78 -5.89
N GLY A 102 -10.17 -19.51 -6.84
CA GLY A 102 -9.13 -20.51 -6.58
C GLY A 102 -7.75 -20.26 -7.20
N ARG A 103 -7.49 -19.09 -7.80
CA ARG A 103 -6.17 -18.74 -8.38
C ARG A 103 -5.26 -18.10 -7.33
N SER A 104 -3.94 -18.13 -7.54
CA SER A 104 -3.01 -17.36 -6.71
C SER A 104 -3.40 -15.89 -6.72
N GLN A 105 -3.26 -15.24 -5.58
CA GLN A 105 -3.57 -13.81 -5.43
C GLN A 105 -2.48 -12.92 -6.04
N MET A 106 -1.42 -13.54 -6.54
CA MET A 106 -0.30 -12.92 -7.21
C MET A 106 -0.23 -13.38 -8.67
N ARG A 107 0.13 -12.47 -9.56
CA ARG A 107 0.52 -12.80 -10.94
C ARG A 107 1.91 -12.27 -11.22
N VAL A 108 2.76 -13.12 -11.78
CA VAL A 108 4.15 -12.80 -12.07
C VAL A 108 4.33 -12.73 -13.58
N TYR A 109 4.87 -11.62 -14.06
CA TYR A 109 5.24 -11.44 -15.46
C TYR A 109 6.74 -11.32 -15.55
N ARG A 110 7.38 -12.20 -16.33
CA ARG A 110 8.83 -12.21 -16.52
C ARG A 110 9.23 -11.53 -17.81
N ARG A 111 10.33 -10.80 -17.74
CA ARG A 111 11.01 -10.17 -18.86
C ARG A 111 12.27 -10.94 -19.24
N HIS A 112 12.49 -11.16 -20.54
CA HIS A 112 13.54 -12.06 -21.06
C HIS A 112 14.53 -11.41 -22.05
N ASP A 113 14.28 -10.19 -22.51
CA ASP A 113 15.14 -9.47 -23.46
C ASP A 113 16.43 -8.93 -22.83
N VAL A 114 16.49 -8.80 -21.49
CA VAL A 114 17.65 -8.27 -20.77
C VAL A 114 18.47 -9.42 -20.17
N ALA A 115 19.75 -9.51 -20.55
CA ALA A 115 20.65 -10.59 -20.15
C ALA A 115 21.69 -10.15 -19.10
N ALA A 116 22.14 -8.89 -19.15
CA ALA A 116 23.16 -8.38 -18.23
C ALA A 116 22.99 -6.88 -17.94
N ALA A 117 23.67 -6.40 -16.89
CA ALA A 117 23.82 -5.00 -16.56
C ALA A 117 25.30 -4.65 -16.51
N ARG A 118 25.75 -3.68 -17.32
CA ARG A 118 27.11 -3.13 -17.22
C ARG A 118 27.07 -1.85 -16.40
N VAL A 119 27.85 -1.81 -15.33
CA VAL A 119 27.83 -0.73 -14.34
C VAL A 119 29.20 -0.12 -14.14
N THR A 120 29.26 1.20 -14.06
CA THR A 120 30.44 1.99 -13.77
C THR A 120 30.13 2.82 -12.53
N ALA A 121 30.82 2.55 -11.42
CA ALA A 121 30.51 3.14 -10.12
C ALA A 121 30.82 4.65 -10.10
N THR A 122 32.05 5.01 -10.51
CA THR A 122 32.54 6.39 -10.61
C THR A 122 33.18 6.62 -11.96
N ALA A 123 33.28 7.89 -12.38
CA ALA A 123 33.96 8.25 -13.63
C ALA A 123 35.40 7.69 -13.66
N GLY A 124 35.76 7.03 -14.76
CA GLY A 124 37.07 6.41 -14.96
C GLY A 124 37.28 5.05 -14.27
N SER A 125 36.33 4.55 -13.47
CA SER A 125 36.41 3.21 -12.90
C SER A 125 36.16 2.11 -13.95
N ALA A 126 36.77 0.93 -13.75
CA ALA A 126 36.55 -0.20 -14.64
C ALA A 126 35.08 -0.69 -14.53
N PRO A 127 34.40 -0.96 -15.67
CA PRO A 127 33.01 -1.42 -15.65
C PRO A 127 32.92 -2.84 -15.06
N ILE A 128 31.91 -3.06 -14.23
CA ILE A 128 31.54 -4.37 -13.70
C ILE A 128 30.34 -4.86 -14.52
N THR A 129 30.33 -6.13 -14.89
CA THR A 129 29.17 -6.73 -15.58
C THR A 129 28.46 -7.67 -14.62
N LEU A 130 27.17 -7.44 -14.40
CA LEU A 130 26.28 -8.25 -13.58
C LEU A 130 25.39 -9.08 -14.52
N SER A 131 25.26 -10.37 -14.26
CA SER A 131 24.32 -11.24 -15.00
C SER A 131 22.91 -11.08 -14.42
N ILE A 132 21.90 -11.05 -15.28
CA ILE A 132 20.49 -11.06 -14.88
C ILE A 132 20.07 -12.49 -14.59
N ALA A 133 19.58 -12.76 -13.39
CA ALA A 133 18.91 -14.03 -13.09
C ALA A 133 17.45 -13.99 -13.56
N HIS A 134 16.71 -12.93 -13.20
CA HIS A 134 15.39 -12.64 -13.72
C HIS A 134 14.97 -11.20 -13.42
N ILE A 135 13.99 -10.73 -14.20
CA ILE A 135 13.29 -9.46 -14.00
C ILE A 135 11.80 -9.77 -14.05
N ASP A 136 11.09 -9.48 -12.96
CA ASP A 136 9.67 -9.82 -12.83
C ASP A 136 8.83 -8.60 -12.43
N LEU A 137 7.61 -8.48 -12.96
CA LEU A 137 6.55 -7.68 -12.39
C LEU A 137 5.60 -8.58 -11.60
N ILE A 138 5.35 -8.21 -10.36
CA ILE A 138 4.48 -8.96 -9.45
C ILE A 138 3.24 -8.10 -9.18
N PHE A 139 2.10 -8.54 -9.71
CA PHE A 139 0.79 -7.93 -9.51
C PHE A 139 0.04 -8.64 -8.40
N PHE A 140 -0.80 -7.90 -7.69
CA PHE A 140 -1.63 -8.39 -6.59
C PHE A 140 -3.09 -8.13 -6.91
N TYR A 141 -3.92 -9.14 -6.75
CA TYR A 141 -5.34 -9.02 -7.06
C TYR A 141 -6.05 -8.04 -6.10
N ASP A 142 -7.00 -7.25 -6.61
CA ASP A 142 -7.72 -6.17 -5.90
C ASP A 142 -6.85 -5.03 -5.36
N ILE A 143 -5.53 -5.03 -5.60
CA ILE A 143 -4.62 -4.01 -5.07
C ILE A 143 -3.85 -3.36 -6.23
N ASP A 144 -3.95 -2.03 -6.32
CA ASP A 144 -3.33 -1.24 -7.38
C ASP A 144 -1.83 -0.97 -7.10
N VAL A 145 -1.10 -2.01 -6.73
CA VAL A 145 0.34 -2.00 -6.47
C VAL A 145 1.00 -3.06 -7.33
N VAL A 146 2.12 -2.70 -7.96
CA VAL A 146 2.99 -3.64 -8.67
C VAL A 146 4.40 -3.55 -8.09
N LEU A 147 5.07 -4.70 -7.95
CA LEU A 147 6.45 -4.77 -7.50
C LEU A 147 7.33 -5.17 -8.69
N LEU A 148 8.28 -4.30 -9.08
CA LEU A 148 9.34 -4.68 -10.01
C LEU A 148 10.46 -5.36 -9.23
N ASN A 149 10.68 -6.64 -9.53
CA ASN A 149 11.74 -7.47 -8.99
C ASN A 149 12.90 -7.56 -9.99
N VAL A 150 14.12 -7.22 -9.57
CA VAL A 150 15.33 -7.36 -10.39
C VAL A 150 16.39 -8.13 -9.62
N GLU A 151 16.76 -9.31 -10.11
CA GLU A 151 17.79 -10.14 -9.51
C GLU A 151 19.04 -10.19 -10.40
N VAL A 152 20.17 -9.77 -9.83
CA VAL A 152 21.48 -9.76 -10.50
C VAL A 152 22.52 -10.51 -9.69
N HIS A 153 23.54 -11.03 -10.37
CA HIS A 153 24.67 -11.65 -9.71
C HIS A 153 26.00 -11.44 -10.45
N ALA A 154 27.09 -11.55 -9.71
CA ALA A 154 28.46 -11.52 -10.20
C ALA A 154 29.37 -12.37 -9.31
N SER A 155 30.59 -12.59 -9.79
CA SER A 155 31.63 -13.32 -9.07
C SER A 155 32.86 -12.45 -8.88
N ASP A 156 33.61 -12.75 -7.83
CA ASP A 156 34.93 -12.18 -7.54
C ASP A 156 34.94 -10.63 -7.51
N LEU A 157 33.98 -10.03 -6.79
CA LEU A 157 33.97 -8.59 -6.51
C LEU A 157 34.77 -8.29 -5.25
N VAL A 158 35.53 -7.20 -5.21
CA VAL A 158 36.07 -6.75 -3.91
C VAL A 158 34.94 -6.20 -3.04
N LEU A 159 35.04 -6.37 -1.71
CA LEU A 159 33.99 -5.94 -0.77
C LEU A 159 33.52 -4.48 -0.98
N PRO A 160 34.41 -3.49 -1.25
CA PRO A 160 33.97 -2.13 -1.56
C PRO A 160 33.11 -2.03 -2.82
N GLN A 161 33.37 -2.83 -3.86
CA GLN A 161 32.53 -2.87 -5.05
C GLN A 161 31.15 -3.43 -4.72
N ALA A 162 31.07 -4.51 -3.94
CA ALA A 162 29.79 -5.08 -3.50
C ALA A 162 28.98 -4.08 -2.64
N GLN A 163 29.64 -3.34 -1.75
CA GLN A 163 29.02 -2.26 -0.96
C GLN A 163 28.49 -1.13 -1.87
N GLU A 164 29.27 -0.68 -2.87
CA GLU A 164 28.82 0.33 -3.84
C GLU A 164 27.60 -0.13 -4.65
N LEU A 165 27.57 -1.39 -5.09
CA LEU A 165 26.42 -1.95 -5.82
C LEU A 165 25.16 -1.98 -4.94
N LEU A 166 25.26 -2.51 -3.71
CA LEU A 166 24.14 -2.50 -2.77
C LEU A 166 23.64 -1.07 -2.50
N TYR A 167 24.56 -0.11 -2.41
CA TYR A 167 24.24 1.28 -2.13
C TYR A 167 23.62 2.04 -3.30
N ARG A 168 24.15 1.89 -4.52
CA ARG A 168 23.85 2.77 -5.66
C ARG A 168 23.02 2.15 -6.77
N PHE A 169 22.99 0.82 -6.90
CA PHE A 169 22.34 0.15 -8.02
C PHE A 169 20.85 0.45 -8.08
N GLY A 170 20.13 0.27 -6.96
CA GLY A 170 18.68 0.47 -6.87
C GLY A 170 18.24 1.91 -6.61
N ARG A 171 18.77 2.89 -7.36
CA ARG A 171 18.29 4.30 -7.31
C ARG A 171 17.45 4.63 -8.54
N ALA A 172 16.18 4.96 -8.32
CA ALA A 172 15.25 5.30 -9.40
C ALA A 172 15.63 6.62 -10.11
N TYR A 173 16.21 7.57 -9.39
CA TYR A 173 16.66 8.88 -9.87
C TYR A 173 17.69 9.49 -8.91
N PRO A 174 18.50 10.47 -9.36
CA PRO A 174 19.48 11.14 -8.51
C PRO A 174 18.82 11.93 -7.38
N ALA A 175 19.42 11.88 -6.19
CA ALA A 175 18.97 12.68 -5.03
C ALA A 175 19.39 14.15 -5.13
N GLY A 176 20.31 14.45 -6.05
CA GLY A 176 20.93 15.75 -6.28
C GLY A 176 22.13 15.56 -7.20
N TRP A 177 22.93 16.60 -7.36
CA TRP A 177 24.14 16.59 -8.18
C TRP A 177 25.29 17.22 -7.41
N ASP A 178 26.49 16.72 -7.64
CA ASP A 178 27.71 17.35 -7.12
C ASP A 178 28.16 18.54 -8.01
N GLU A 179 29.29 19.15 -7.66
CA GLU A 179 29.87 20.28 -8.37
C GLU A 179 30.25 19.95 -9.83
N HIS A 180 30.45 18.66 -10.15
CA HIS A 180 30.78 18.18 -11.48
C HIS A 180 29.53 17.82 -12.31
N GLY A 181 28.34 17.89 -11.70
CA GLY A 181 27.09 17.52 -12.34
C GLY A 181 26.82 16.01 -12.34
N ASP A 182 27.58 15.22 -11.58
CA ASP A 182 27.32 13.79 -11.41
C ASP A 182 26.18 13.58 -10.41
N GLY A 183 25.31 12.60 -10.71
CA GLY A 183 24.15 12.28 -9.88
C GLY A 183 24.57 11.71 -8.52
N LEU A 184 24.22 12.39 -7.43
CA LEU A 184 24.50 11.94 -6.07
C LEU A 184 23.83 10.58 -5.79
N HIS A 185 24.59 9.69 -5.15
CA HIS A 185 24.19 8.33 -4.73
C HIS A 185 23.78 7.38 -5.87
N CYS A 186 23.92 7.80 -7.13
CA CYS A 186 23.71 6.95 -8.30
C CYS A 186 25.05 6.41 -8.79
N LEU A 187 24.99 5.32 -9.55
CA LEU A 187 26.11 4.91 -10.40
C LEU A 187 26.36 6.00 -11.44
N HIS A 188 27.63 6.20 -11.80
CA HIS A 188 27.98 7.11 -12.89
C HIS A 188 27.36 6.64 -14.21
N ARG A 189 27.36 5.32 -14.47
CA ARG A 189 26.68 4.73 -15.62
C ARG A 189 26.15 3.33 -15.33
N LEU A 190 24.94 3.04 -15.79
CA LEU A 190 24.33 1.72 -15.81
C LEU A 190 23.74 1.49 -17.21
N GLU A 191 24.04 0.34 -17.81
CA GLU A 191 23.54 -0.06 -19.12
C GLU A 191 22.90 -1.44 -19.04
N TRP A 192 21.65 -1.56 -19.48
CA TRP A 192 21.00 -2.85 -19.69
C TRP A 192 21.46 -3.42 -21.03
N LEU A 193 21.86 -4.69 -21.02
CA LEU A 193 22.41 -5.39 -22.18
C LEU A 193 21.52 -6.54 -22.61
N ALA A 194 21.34 -6.68 -23.92
CA ALA A 194 20.76 -7.87 -24.53
C ALA A 194 21.75 -9.05 -24.52
N ALA A 195 21.28 -10.23 -24.90
CA ALA A 195 22.10 -11.45 -24.94
C ALA A 195 23.29 -11.38 -25.91
N ASP A 196 23.18 -10.57 -26.97
CA ASP A 196 24.25 -10.30 -27.94
C ASP A 196 25.22 -9.18 -27.49
N GLY A 197 24.99 -8.60 -26.30
CA GLY A 197 25.77 -7.49 -25.76
C GLY A 197 25.34 -6.10 -26.24
N ALA A 198 24.27 -5.99 -27.04
CA ALA A 198 23.74 -4.69 -27.45
C ALA A 198 23.19 -3.91 -26.24
N VAL A 199 23.45 -2.60 -26.20
CA VAL A 199 22.93 -1.72 -25.16
C VAL A 199 21.46 -1.42 -25.45
N LEU A 200 20.58 -1.87 -24.56
CA LEU A 200 19.13 -1.67 -24.66
C LEU A 200 18.70 -0.31 -24.11
N ALA A 201 19.27 0.09 -22.97
CA ALA A 201 19.05 1.39 -22.36
C ALA A 201 20.20 1.75 -21.41
N ALA A 202 20.44 3.05 -21.22
CA ALA A 202 21.48 3.57 -20.35
C ALA A 202 20.91 4.56 -19.32
N SER A 203 21.59 4.68 -18.19
CA SER A 203 21.29 5.68 -17.18
C SER A 203 21.65 7.08 -17.65
N ASP A 204 20.91 8.04 -17.15
CA ASP A 204 20.93 9.45 -17.52
C ASP A 204 20.99 10.36 -16.28
N SER A 205 21.49 9.83 -15.15
CA SER A 205 21.58 10.53 -13.86
C SER A 205 22.35 11.86 -13.93
N GLY A 206 23.25 12.02 -14.91
CA GLY A 206 23.98 13.27 -15.17
C GLY A 206 23.19 14.33 -15.96
N ASP A 207 22.04 14.01 -16.55
CA ASP A 207 21.20 14.96 -17.29
C ASP A 207 20.35 15.82 -16.33
N ARG A 208 21.03 16.73 -15.61
CA ARG A 208 20.43 17.56 -14.56
C ARG A 208 19.21 18.34 -15.03
N ASP A 209 19.28 18.97 -16.20
CA ASP A 209 18.20 19.84 -16.71
C ASP A 209 16.92 19.07 -16.99
N LYS A 210 17.04 17.82 -17.46
CA LYS A 210 15.91 16.91 -17.68
C LYS A 210 15.12 16.60 -16.41
N PHE A 211 15.80 16.44 -15.26
CA PHE A 211 15.12 16.18 -13.98
C PHE A 211 14.55 17.47 -13.37
N LEU A 212 15.30 18.58 -13.44
CA LEU A 212 14.86 19.87 -12.88
C LEU A 212 13.63 20.43 -13.60
N SER A 213 13.63 20.42 -14.93
CA SER A 213 12.49 20.86 -15.74
C SER A 213 11.23 20.05 -15.43
N PHE A 214 11.37 18.72 -15.29
CA PHE A 214 10.25 17.83 -14.99
C PHE A 214 9.63 18.10 -13.61
N VAL A 215 10.44 18.29 -12.57
CA VAL A 215 9.95 18.62 -11.23
C VAL A 215 9.30 20.01 -11.20
N ALA A 216 9.84 20.97 -11.97
CA ALA A 216 9.27 22.31 -12.08
C ALA A 216 7.86 22.29 -12.69
N GLU A 217 7.65 21.46 -13.72
CA GLU A 217 6.39 21.32 -14.42
C GLU A 217 5.36 20.46 -13.67
N HIS A 218 5.76 19.28 -13.20
CA HIS A 218 4.81 18.26 -12.72
C HIS A 218 4.74 18.12 -11.20
N ARG A 219 5.66 18.76 -10.44
CA ARG A 219 5.78 18.58 -8.98
C ARG A 219 5.99 17.12 -8.56
N ALA A 220 6.62 16.33 -9.41
CA ALA A 220 6.95 14.93 -9.19
C ALA A 220 8.36 14.63 -9.71
N PRO A 221 9.10 13.67 -9.12
CA PRO A 221 10.40 13.26 -9.64
C PRO A 221 10.26 12.53 -10.97
N ARG A 222 11.24 12.74 -11.86
CA ARG A 222 11.36 11.95 -13.10
C ARG A 222 12.13 10.67 -12.80
N ILE A 223 11.71 9.56 -13.39
CA ILE A 223 12.44 8.29 -13.32
C ILE A 223 13.58 8.29 -14.35
N SER A 224 14.72 7.72 -13.98
CA SER A 224 15.88 7.56 -14.87
C SER A 224 15.55 6.64 -16.04
N SER A 225 16.11 6.93 -17.22
CA SER A 225 15.72 6.28 -18.49
C SER A 225 15.88 4.76 -18.47
N HIS A 226 16.95 4.24 -17.88
CA HIS A 226 17.19 2.80 -17.75
C HIS A 226 16.11 2.08 -16.90
N TRP A 227 15.59 2.71 -15.85
CA TRP A 227 14.50 2.14 -15.06
C TRP A 227 13.16 2.26 -15.77
N SER A 228 12.90 3.40 -16.42
CA SER A 228 11.72 3.56 -17.27
C SER A 228 11.69 2.54 -18.42
N TYR A 229 12.84 2.22 -19.01
CA TYR A 229 12.96 1.17 -20.03
C TYR A 229 12.51 -0.19 -19.50
N LEU A 230 12.94 -0.57 -18.28
CA LEU A 230 12.53 -1.83 -17.68
C LEU A 230 11.01 -1.91 -17.47
N LEU A 231 10.35 -0.80 -17.17
CA LEU A 231 8.91 -0.77 -16.89
C LEU A 231 8.03 -0.79 -18.14
N LEU A 232 8.55 -0.50 -19.33
CA LEU A 232 7.74 -0.52 -20.56
C LEU A 232 6.92 -1.82 -20.68
N PRO A 233 5.61 -1.76 -20.99
CA PRO A 233 4.86 -0.59 -21.46
C PRO A 233 4.24 0.30 -20.35
N LEU A 234 4.52 0.06 -19.08
CA LEU A 234 4.03 0.90 -17.99
C LEU A 234 4.72 2.27 -18.07
N MET A 235 3.92 3.35 -18.12
CA MET A 235 4.43 4.72 -18.26
C MET A 235 4.24 5.52 -16.98
N LEU A 236 5.19 6.41 -16.67
CA LEU A 236 5.05 7.32 -15.53
C LEU A 236 3.86 8.25 -15.77
N ASP A 237 2.97 8.37 -14.78
CA ASP A 237 1.67 9.06 -14.90
C ASP A 237 1.74 10.48 -15.46
N HIS A 238 2.82 11.21 -15.13
CA HIS A 238 3.02 12.59 -15.56
C HIS A 238 3.69 12.72 -16.94
N VAL A 239 4.30 11.65 -17.47
CA VAL A 239 5.00 11.67 -18.78
C VAL A 239 4.01 11.45 -19.92
N ASP A 240 3.15 10.45 -19.80
CA ASP A 240 2.13 10.15 -20.80
C ASP A 240 0.79 9.83 -20.11
N PRO A 241 -0.09 10.83 -19.96
CA PRO A 241 -1.42 10.63 -19.39
C PRO A 241 -2.33 9.73 -20.24
N THR A 242 -1.98 9.49 -21.51
CA THR A 242 -2.77 8.68 -22.45
C THR A 242 -2.32 7.22 -22.50
N ALA A 243 -1.21 6.88 -21.85
CA ALA A 243 -0.71 5.52 -21.77
C ALA A 243 -1.72 4.59 -21.10
N ALA A 244 -1.79 3.35 -21.61
CA ALA A 244 -2.78 2.37 -21.18
C ALA A 244 -2.56 1.89 -19.72
N ILE A 245 -1.30 1.66 -19.34
CA ILE A 245 -0.92 1.37 -17.95
C ILE A 245 -0.03 2.51 -17.46
N ARG A 246 -0.46 3.18 -16.40
CA ARG A 246 0.28 4.28 -15.78
C ARG A 246 0.67 3.94 -14.36
N TYR A 247 1.82 4.41 -13.93
CA TYR A 247 2.31 4.20 -12.58
C TYR A 247 2.79 5.50 -11.91
N ARG A 248 2.82 5.48 -10.58
CA ARG A 248 3.43 6.48 -9.71
C ARG A 248 4.35 5.81 -8.71
N GLN A 249 5.28 6.58 -8.18
CA GLN A 249 6.12 6.14 -7.08
C GLN A 249 5.35 6.24 -5.76
N ILE A 250 5.50 5.24 -4.89
CA ILE A 250 4.86 5.21 -3.56
C ILE A 250 5.83 5.72 -2.49
N GLU A 251 7.01 5.11 -2.43
CA GLU A 251 7.99 5.35 -1.38
C GLU A 251 9.06 6.36 -1.85
N TYR A 252 10.32 6.02 -1.60
CA TYR A 252 11.48 6.83 -1.87
C TYR A 252 12.21 6.37 -3.14
N TYR A 253 13.21 7.12 -3.60
CA TYR A 253 13.99 6.76 -4.80
C TYR A 253 14.86 5.52 -4.60
N ARG A 254 15.07 5.13 -3.34
CA ARG A 254 15.76 3.91 -2.93
C ARG A 254 14.83 2.72 -3.04
N MET A 255 15.19 1.78 -3.88
CA MET A 255 14.54 0.48 -3.92
C MET A 255 14.98 -0.36 -2.71
N PRO A 256 14.03 -1.03 -2.02
CA PRO A 256 14.33 -2.12 -1.11
C PRO A 256 15.28 -3.15 -1.72
N VAL A 257 16.25 -3.62 -0.94
CA VAL A 257 17.34 -4.47 -1.44
C VAL A 257 17.58 -5.70 -0.59
N MET A 258 17.74 -6.86 -1.22
CA MET A 258 18.37 -8.01 -0.61
C MET A 258 19.76 -8.23 -1.19
N GLY A 259 20.68 -8.72 -0.38
CA GLY A 259 22.04 -9.04 -0.81
C GLY A 259 22.52 -10.35 -0.24
N LEU A 260 23.22 -11.16 -1.03
CA LEU A 260 23.94 -12.34 -0.56
C LEU A 260 25.41 -12.22 -0.96
N LEU A 261 26.30 -12.27 0.02
CA LEU A 261 27.74 -12.16 -0.13
C LEU A 261 28.39 -13.43 0.41
N ALA A 262 28.96 -14.23 -0.49
CA ALA A 262 29.83 -15.34 -0.12
C ALA A 262 31.28 -14.87 -0.11
N VAL A 263 31.94 -14.94 1.05
CA VAL A 263 33.34 -14.55 1.24
C VAL A 263 34.16 -15.70 1.82
N ASP A 264 35.49 -15.65 1.63
CA ASP A 264 36.39 -16.72 2.10
C ASP A 264 36.46 -16.81 3.64
N GLU A 265 36.41 -15.67 4.35
CA GLU A 265 36.48 -15.63 5.82
C GLU A 265 35.55 -14.54 6.37
N PRO A 266 34.26 -14.83 6.63
CA PRO A 266 33.29 -13.82 7.08
C PRO A 266 33.70 -13.06 8.35
N ARG A 267 34.41 -13.73 9.27
CA ARG A 267 34.89 -13.14 10.53
C ARG A 267 35.96 -12.07 10.37
N ARG A 268 36.59 -11.96 9.19
CA ARG A 268 37.57 -10.91 8.89
C ARG A 268 36.93 -9.60 8.43
N ILE A 269 35.62 -9.60 8.16
CA ILE A 269 34.88 -8.37 7.86
C ILE A 269 34.79 -7.54 9.13
N SER A 270 35.19 -6.27 9.03
CA SER A 270 35.18 -5.36 10.17
C SER A 270 33.74 -5.08 10.62
N ARG A 271 33.57 -4.70 11.89
CA ARG A 271 32.29 -4.20 12.40
C ARG A 271 31.74 -3.06 11.54
N ASN A 272 32.62 -2.14 11.14
CA ASN A 272 32.25 -0.97 10.35
C ASN A 272 31.73 -1.37 8.96
N ASP A 273 32.32 -2.39 8.35
CA ASP A 273 31.84 -2.94 7.08
C ASP A 273 30.51 -3.68 7.24
N PHE A 274 30.28 -4.40 8.35
CA PHE A 274 28.97 -4.96 8.66
C PHE A 274 27.89 -3.88 8.83
N ILE A 275 28.22 -2.77 9.49
CA ILE A 275 27.31 -1.61 9.59
C ILE A 275 27.02 -1.05 8.19
N ARG A 276 28.03 -0.93 7.32
CA ARG A 276 27.85 -0.47 5.94
C ARG A 276 26.94 -1.37 5.13
N LEU A 277 27.11 -2.69 5.25
CA LEU A 277 26.27 -3.68 4.60
C LEU A 277 24.84 -3.64 5.16
N GLY A 278 24.67 -3.69 6.49
CA GLY A 278 23.36 -3.79 7.13
C GLY A 278 22.50 -2.55 6.96
N LEU A 279 23.08 -1.36 7.05
CA LEU A 279 22.37 -0.08 6.84
C LEU A 279 22.41 0.39 5.38
N VAL A 280 23.14 -0.34 4.54
CA VAL A 280 23.38 -0.08 3.13
C VAL A 280 23.71 1.40 2.90
N VAL A 281 24.89 1.79 3.36
CA VAL A 281 25.43 3.15 3.24
C VAL A 281 26.66 3.15 2.34
N GLY A 282 27.04 4.33 1.84
CA GLY A 282 28.16 4.49 0.91
C GLY A 282 29.47 3.94 1.46
N THR A 283 30.40 3.61 0.55
CA THR A 283 31.72 3.14 0.95
C THR A 283 32.47 4.17 1.78
N GLY A 284 33.30 3.68 2.69
CA GLY A 284 34.22 4.46 3.48
C GLY A 284 35.39 3.60 3.93
N THR A 285 36.33 4.16 4.67
CA THR A 285 37.46 3.39 5.18
C THR A 285 37.00 2.42 6.26
N ALA A 286 37.68 1.27 6.37
CA ALA A 286 37.39 0.27 7.40
C ALA A 286 37.46 0.86 8.83
N GLU A 287 38.26 1.90 9.02
CA GLU A 287 38.49 2.56 10.32
C GLU A 287 37.43 3.61 10.69
N THR A 288 36.69 4.13 9.70
CA THR A 288 35.67 5.15 9.94
C THR A 288 34.31 4.51 10.08
N LEU A 289 33.57 4.91 11.12
CA LEU A 289 32.15 4.56 11.21
C LEU A 289 31.35 5.42 10.21
N PRO A 290 30.31 4.84 9.57
CA PRO A 290 29.44 5.61 8.69
C PRO A 290 28.54 6.60 9.45
N TYR A 291 28.33 6.38 10.75
CA TYR A 291 27.52 7.21 11.63
C TYR A 291 28.25 7.43 12.96
N SER A 292 27.72 8.29 13.84
CA SER A 292 28.30 8.50 15.17
C SER A 292 28.29 7.21 16.00
N ASP A 293 29.28 7.05 16.89
CA ASP A 293 29.39 5.88 17.78
C ASP A 293 28.09 5.58 18.52
N ARG A 294 27.42 6.62 19.01
CA ARG A 294 26.15 6.51 19.73
C ARG A 294 25.01 5.95 18.87
N HIS A 295 25.00 6.27 17.57
CA HIS A 295 23.92 5.83 16.68
C HIS A 295 23.99 4.33 16.36
N VAL A 296 25.19 3.76 16.39
CA VAL A 296 25.46 2.37 15.98
C VAL A 296 25.90 1.50 17.17
N ALA A 297 25.75 1.98 18.40
CA ALA A 297 26.21 1.27 19.60
C ALA A 297 25.49 -0.08 19.79
N ASP A 298 24.20 -0.13 19.43
CA ASP A 298 23.28 -1.27 19.54
C ASP A 298 23.10 -2.00 18.19
N PHE A 299 24.04 -1.85 17.25
CA PHE A 299 23.89 -2.34 15.88
C PHE A 299 23.64 -3.85 15.81
N GLU A 300 24.45 -4.64 16.51
CA GLU A 300 24.37 -6.09 16.49
C GLU A 300 23.04 -6.59 17.07
N GLU A 301 22.57 -6.00 18.16
CA GLU A 301 21.30 -6.38 18.80
C GLU A 301 20.09 -6.05 17.92
N ARG A 302 20.14 -4.93 17.20
CA ARG A 302 18.98 -4.43 16.44
C ARG A 302 18.91 -4.92 15.01
N TYR A 303 20.05 -5.16 14.37
CA TYR A 303 20.11 -5.39 12.94
C TYR A 303 20.66 -6.77 12.58
N CYS A 304 21.29 -7.51 13.50
CA CYS A 304 21.85 -8.84 13.18
C CYS A 304 20.97 -9.97 13.74
N ASP A 305 20.64 -10.95 12.89
CA ASP A 305 20.24 -12.29 13.34
C ASP A 305 21.46 -13.22 13.25
N ASP A 306 22.08 -13.43 14.42
CA ASP A 306 23.35 -14.12 14.60
C ASP A 306 23.19 -15.60 15.00
N ARG A 307 22.01 -16.19 14.74
CA ARG A 307 21.74 -17.60 15.07
C ARG A 307 22.77 -18.59 14.50
N PHE A 308 23.33 -18.27 13.35
CA PHE A 308 24.35 -19.07 12.66
C PHE A 308 25.74 -18.42 12.68
N TRP A 309 25.92 -17.39 13.51
CA TRP A 309 27.21 -16.71 13.71
C TRP A 309 28.05 -17.47 14.74
N CYS A 310 28.37 -18.72 14.43
CA CYS A 310 29.17 -19.62 15.25
C CYS A 310 30.03 -20.54 14.38
N ASP A 311 30.98 -21.26 15.00
CA ASP A 311 31.94 -22.13 14.29
C ASP A 311 31.39 -23.51 13.94
N VAL A 312 30.12 -23.80 14.27
CA VAL A 312 29.51 -25.12 14.16
C VAL A 312 28.18 -25.06 13.41
N GLY A 313 27.72 -26.23 12.92
CA GLY A 313 26.46 -26.36 12.21
C GLY A 313 26.61 -26.38 10.69
N PRO A 314 25.49 -26.46 9.95
CA PRO A 314 25.51 -26.62 8.49
C PRO A 314 25.95 -25.35 7.75
N SER A 315 25.72 -24.16 8.32
CA SER A 315 26.14 -22.88 7.76
C SER A 315 26.89 -22.05 8.81
N PRO A 316 28.11 -22.44 9.19
CA PRO A 316 28.88 -21.70 10.17
C PRO A 316 29.20 -20.29 9.65
N ASN A 317 29.48 -19.36 10.57
CA ASN A 317 29.87 -17.98 10.27
C ASN A 317 28.91 -17.27 9.30
N THR A 318 27.61 -17.56 9.40
CA THR A 318 26.57 -16.92 8.59
C THR A 318 25.86 -15.86 9.41
N ARG A 319 25.81 -14.63 8.91
CA ARG A 319 25.15 -13.50 9.55
C ARG A 319 24.09 -12.91 8.63
N TYR A 320 22.90 -12.74 9.18
CA TYR A 320 21.79 -12.06 8.53
C TYR A 320 21.70 -10.64 9.09
N LEU A 321 21.54 -9.65 8.22
CA LEU A 321 21.39 -8.23 8.56
C LEU A 321 20.06 -7.73 8.04
N ALA A 322 19.20 -7.17 8.89
CA ALA A 322 17.90 -6.64 8.48
C ALA A 322 17.69 -5.22 9.03
N SER A 323 17.52 -4.23 8.15
CA SER A 323 17.32 -2.81 8.49
C SER A 323 16.02 -2.21 7.94
N GLY A 324 15.03 -3.08 7.70
CA GLY A 324 13.75 -2.74 7.07
C GLY A 324 13.88 -2.60 5.56
N GLN A 325 14.71 -1.66 5.09
CA GLN A 325 14.95 -1.42 3.66
C GLN A 325 15.96 -2.39 3.03
N ALA A 326 16.66 -3.17 3.87
CA ALA A 326 17.62 -4.16 3.41
C ALA A 326 17.55 -5.47 4.20
N LEU A 327 17.78 -6.57 3.49
CA LEU A 327 18.05 -7.90 4.05
C LEU A 327 19.32 -8.48 3.42
N ILE A 328 20.43 -8.45 4.15
CA ILE A 328 21.74 -8.89 3.67
C ILE A 328 22.16 -10.17 4.38
N VAL A 329 22.68 -11.14 3.63
CA VAL A 329 23.20 -12.40 4.16
C VAL A 329 24.67 -12.50 3.78
N VAL A 330 25.53 -12.65 4.78
CA VAL A 330 26.96 -12.86 4.60
C VAL A 330 27.32 -14.23 5.12
N GLY A 331 28.09 -15.00 4.35
CA GLY A 331 28.49 -16.34 4.76
C GLY A 331 29.75 -16.84 4.07
N ASP A 332 30.19 -18.00 4.55
CA ASP A 332 31.46 -18.61 4.20
C ASP A 332 31.35 -19.40 2.89
N THR A 333 32.28 -19.16 1.96
CA THR A 333 32.38 -19.87 0.67
C THR A 333 32.79 -21.33 0.82
N GLN A 334 33.47 -21.68 1.91
CA GLN A 334 33.83 -23.07 2.21
C GLN A 334 32.62 -23.89 2.67
N SER A 335 31.54 -23.23 3.09
CA SER A 335 30.28 -23.90 3.40
C SER A 335 29.53 -24.26 2.11
N LYS A 336 29.51 -25.56 1.79
CA LYS A 336 28.71 -26.10 0.68
C LYS A 336 27.22 -25.76 0.84
N TYR A 337 26.72 -25.77 2.07
CA TYR A 337 25.34 -25.44 2.36
C TYR A 337 25.04 -23.95 2.15
N PHE A 338 26.01 -23.05 2.33
CA PHE A 338 25.77 -21.63 2.08
C PHE A 338 25.51 -21.33 0.60
N LEU A 339 26.31 -21.93 -0.29
CA LEU A 339 26.23 -21.73 -1.74
C LEU A 339 25.28 -22.69 -2.46
N ASP A 340 24.67 -23.64 -1.77
CA ASP A 340 23.78 -24.61 -2.41
C ASP A 340 22.47 -23.96 -2.87
N GLY A 341 22.20 -24.09 -4.18
CA GLY A 341 21.06 -23.50 -4.87
C GLY A 341 19.77 -24.34 -4.78
N GLU A 342 19.82 -25.54 -4.22
CA GLU A 342 18.63 -26.40 -4.06
C GLU A 342 18.13 -26.49 -2.61
N THR A 343 19.01 -26.70 -1.64
CA THR A 343 18.61 -26.92 -0.23
C THR A 343 19.28 -25.96 0.75
N GLY A 344 20.28 -25.21 0.28
CA GLY A 344 21.12 -24.33 1.07
C GLY A 344 20.59 -22.93 1.31
N VAL A 345 21.45 -22.08 1.89
CA VAL A 345 21.14 -20.68 2.18
C VAL A 345 20.88 -19.89 0.89
N LEU A 346 21.61 -20.16 -0.20
CA LEU A 346 21.35 -19.52 -1.49
C LEU A 346 19.95 -19.86 -2.01
N ALA A 347 19.51 -21.11 -1.91
CA ALA A 347 18.14 -21.49 -2.24
C ALA A 347 17.14 -20.72 -1.36
N GLN A 348 17.33 -20.76 -0.03
CA GLN A 348 16.46 -20.06 0.92
C GLN A 348 16.39 -18.55 0.66
N PHE A 349 17.52 -17.92 0.31
CA PHE A 349 17.62 -16.50 -0.02
C PHE A 349 16.75 -16.11 -1.21
N ARG A 350 16.81 -16.89 -2.29
CA ARG A 350 16.08 -16.62 -3.54
C ARG A 350 14.59 -16.99 -3.47
N HIS A 351 14.22 -17.80 -2.47
CA HIS A 351 12.90 -18.37 -2.30
C HIS A 351 12.24 -17.81 -1.03
N GLN A 352 12.26 -18.57 0.07
CA GLN A 352 11.56 -18.19 1.30
C GLN A 352 11.92 -16.80 1.82
N HIS A 353 13.21 -16.40 1.87
CA HIS A 353 13.61 -15.09 2.39
C HIS A 353 13.14 -13.96 1.47
N PHE A 354 13.18 -14.19 0.16
CA PHE A 354 12.62 -13.26 -0.83
C PHE A 354 11.13 -13.02 -0.59
N LEU A 355 10.37 -14.09 -0.34
CA LEU A 355 8.93 -13.97 -0.08
C LEU A 355 8.63 -13.24 1.25
N LEU A 356 9.42 -13.43 2.30
CA LEU A 356 9.29 -12.63 3.54
C LEU A 356 9.48 -11.14 3.26
N PHE A 357 10.53 -10.81 2.50
CA PHE A 357 10.86 -9.44 2.13
C PHE A 357 9.78 -8.83 1.21
N LEU A 358 9.30 -9.61 0.24
CA LEU A 358 8.23 -9.25 -0.68
C LEU A 358 6.94 -8.92 0.09
N ILE A 359 6.50 -9.79 1.00
CA ILE A 359 5.28 -9.60 1.80
C ILE A 359 5.37 -8.30 2.61
N ALA A 360 6.48 -8.08 3.32
CA ALA A 360 6.66 -6.91 4.17
C ALA A 360 6.62 -5.59 3.36
N HIS A 361 7.31 -5.56 2.21
CA HIS A 361 7.31 -4.38 1.34
C HIS A 361 6.01 -4.18 0.57
N PHE A 362 5.31 -5.25 0.20
CA PHE A 362 3.97 -5.17 -0.38
C PHE A 362 2.96 -4.59 0.61
N GLN A 363 2.95 -5.07 1.86
CA GLN A 363 2.08 -4.55 2.93
C GLN A 363 2.34 -3.05 3.15
N ARG A 364 3.61 -2.66 3.26
CA ARG A 364 4.01 -1.25 3.40
C ARG A 364 3.52 -0.40 2.24
N ALA A 365 3.82 -0.81 1.00
CA ALA A 365 3.46 -0.07 -0.20
C ALA A 365 1.95 0.12 -0.32
N THR A 366 1.18 -0.92 0.02
CA THR A 366 -0.28 -0.89 -0.01
C THR A 366 -0.85 0.07 1.03
N LEU A 367 -0.29 0.10 2.24
CA LEU A 367 -0.71 1.06 3.27
C LEU A 367 -0.42 2.51 2.88
N LEU A 368 0.76 2.78 2.33
CA LEU A 368 1.11 4.12 1.83
C LEU A 368 0.22 4.54 0.65
N MET A 369 -0.12 3.59 -0.24
CA MET A 369 -1.07 3.82 -1.31
C MET A 369 -2.46 4.21 -0.77
N PHE A 370 -2.96 3.54 0.27
CA PHE A 370 -4.24 3.91 0.88
C PHE A 370 -4.21 5.31 1.49
N SER A 371 -3.16 5.66 2.24
CA SER A 371 -3.00 6.99 2.81
C SER A 371 -3.01 8.09 1.74
N ASP A 372 -2.25 7.92 0.65
CA ASP A 372 -2.23 8.87 -0.47
C ASP A 372 -3.61 9.01 -1.13
N ARG A 373 -4.34 7.91 -1.33
CA ARG A 373 -5.69 7.92 -1.91
C ARG A 373 -6.70 8.66 -1.04
N LEU A 374 -6.63 8.48 0.29
CA LEU A 374 -7.48 9.21 1.23
C LEU A 374 -7.19 10.71 1.19
N ALA A 375 -5.92 11.09 1.18
CA ALA A 375 -5.49 12.49 1.07
C ALA A 375 -5.98 13.13 -0.24
N GLU A 376 -5.83 12.43 -1.38
CA GLU A 376 -6.30 12.92 -2.68
C GLU A 376 -7.84 13.00 -2.76
N ALA A 377 -8.56 12.05 -2.17
CA ALA A 377 -10.02 12.09 -2.08
C ALA A 377 -10.50 13.32 -1.29
N LEU A 378 -9.85 13.62 -0.16
CA LEU A 378 -10.14 14.80 0.66
C LEU A 378 -9.80 16.10 -0.08
N LYS A 379 -8.67 16.17 -0.77
CA LYS A 379 -8.26 17.35 -1.56
C LYS A 379 -9.28 17.73 -2.64
N ARG A 380 -9.98 16.74 -3.21
CA ARG A 380 -11.02 16.94 -4.23
C ARG A 380 -12.41 17.27 -3.65
N LEU A 381 -12.58 17.26 -2.33
CA LEU A 381 -13.85 17.54 -1.67
C LEU A 381 -14.14 19.04 -1.65
N ASP A 382 -15.20 19.46 -2.32
CA ASP A 382 -15.84 20.76 -2.16
C ASP A 382 -17.15 20.61 -1.36
N PRO A 383 -17.19 21.00 -0.07
CA PRO A 383 -18.38 20.86 0.77
C PRO A 383 -19.60 21.66 0.27
N GLY A 384 -19.40 22.67 -0.58
CA GLY A 384 -20.46 23.49 -1.14
C GLY A 384 -21.22 22.81 -2.28
N LYS A 385 -20.65 21.76 -2.90
CA LYS A 385 -21.21 21.12 -4.10
C LYS A 385 -21.70 19.69 -3.82
N ALA A 386 -23.01 19.48 -3.98
CA ALA A 386 -23.63 18.17 -3.74
C ALA A 386 -22.98 17.02 -4.54
N ASP A 387 -22.59 17.26 -5.79
CA ASP A 387 -21.94 16.23 -6.62
C ASP A 387 -20.52 15.91 -6.16
N SER A 388 -19.81 16.88 -5.59
CA SER A 388 -18.49 16.65 -5.00
C SER A 388 -18.60 15.70 -3.81
N ILE A 389 -19.60 15.91 -2.94
CA ILE A 389 -19.85 15.07 -1.78
C ILE A 389 -20.29 13.66 -2.20
N LYS A 390 -21.11 13.52 -3.24
CA LYS A 390 -21.49 12.21 -3.78
C LYS A 390 -20.28 11.44 -4.30
N ARG A 391 -19.41 12.08 -5.08
CA ARG A 391 -18.17 11.46 -5.58
C ARG A 391 -17.24 11.06 -4.44
N PHE A 392 -17.08 11.95 -3.46
CA PHE A 392 -16.28 11.69 -2.26
C PHE A 392 -16.81 10.48 -1.47
N LYS A 393 -18.13 10.42 -1.19
CA LYS A 393 -18.77 9.26 -0.52
C LYS A 393 -18.54 7.95 -1.28
N ARG A 394 -18.64 7.97 -2.62
CA ARG A 394 -18.38 6.78 -3.45
C ARG A 394 -16.91 6.36 -3.37
N ALA A 395 -15.98 7.30 -3.45
CA ALA A 395 -14.54 7.02 -3.38
C ALA A 395 -14.14 6.43 -2.03
N ILE A 396 -14.56 7.03 -0.91
CA ILE A 396 -14.24 6.53 0.44
C ILE A 396 -14.79 5.12 0.66
N ARG A 397 -16.04 4.84 0.27
CA ARG A 397 -16.62 3.50 0.39
C ARG A 397 -15.86 2.46 -0.44
N ALA A 398 -15.49 2.81 -1.68
CA ALA A 398 -14.71 1.93 -2.53
C ALA A 398 -13.33 1.64 -1.92
N HIS A 399 -12.64 2.67 -1.41
CA HIS A 399 -11.36 2.50 -0.72
C HIS A 399 -11.51 1.64 0.55
N PHE A 400 -12.55 1.86 1.35
CA PHE A 400 -12.81 1.10 2.58
C PHE A 400 -13.05 -0.39 2.28
N GLU A 401 -13.81 -0.72 1.24
CA GLU A 401 -14.00 -2.11 0.85
C GLU A 401 -12.69 -2.77 0.39
N ILE A 402 -11.86 -2.07 -0.39
CA ILE A 402 -10.55 -2.58 -0.81
C ILE A 402 -9.62 -2.74 0.40
N PHE A 403 -9.68 -1.84 1.37
CA PHE A 403 -8.92 -1.95 2.62
C PHE A 403 -9.36 -3.16 3.45
N LEU A 404 -10.66 -3.43 3.57
CA LEU A 404 -11.15 -4.64 4.24
C LEU A 404 -10.65 -5.91 3.55
N ARG A 405 -10.69 -5.95 2.21
CA ARG A 405 -10.11 -7.06 1.43
C ARG A 405 -8.63 -7.20 1.71
N PHE A 406 -7.89 -6.10 1.78
CA PHE A 406 -6.47 -6.10 2.14
C PHE A 406 -6.23 -6.67 3.55
N THR A 407 -6.94 -6.18 4.56
CA THR A 407 -6.82 -6.66 5.94
C THR A 407 -7.09 -8.16 6.05
N HIS A 408 -8.08 -8.68 5.35
CA HIS A 408 -8.46 -10.10 5.48
C HIS A 408 -7.62 -11.05 4.60
N ARG A 409 -6.98 -10.56 3.54
CA ARG A 409 -6.29 -11.39 2.54
C ARG A 409 -4.77 -11.25 2.53
N TYR A 410 -4.26 -10.09 2.94
CA TYR A 410 -2.87 -9.70 2.74
C TYR A 410 -2.17 -9.23 4.03
N TRP A 411 -2.93 -8.95 5.09
CA TRP A 411 -2.37 -8.53 6.37
C TRP A 411 -2.06 -9.73 7.27
N PHE A 412 -0.77 -9.97 7.50
CA PHE A 412 -0.27 -11.10 8.27
C PHE A 412 0.65 -10.60 9.38
N HIS A 413 0.32 -10.91 10.64
CA HIS A 413 1.22 -10.65 11.77
C HIS A 413 2.33 -11.70 11.86
N GLU A 414 1.99 -12.96 11.56
CA GLU A 414 2.91 -14.08 11.50
C GLU A 414 2.81 -14.73 10.13
N VAL A 415 3.94 -15.21 9.59
CA VAL A 415 3.96 -15.83 8.26
C VAL A 415 4.50 -17.27 8.27
N SER A 416 5.22 -17.65 9.33
CA SER A 416 5.93 -18.92 9.44
C SER A 416 6.16 -19.28 10.90
N GLU A 417 6.08 -20.57 11.23
CA GLU A 417 6.51 -21.12 12.53
C GLU A 417 7.98 -21.54 12.55
N GLN A 418 8.61 -21.64 11.37
CA GLN A 418 10.04 -21.86 11.32
C GLN A 418 10.75 -20.67 11.98
N ALA A 419 11.50 -20.96 13.04
CA ALA A 419 12.03 -19.93 13.93
C ALA A 419 12.90 -18.89 13.20
N GLN A 420 13.58 -19.26 12.12
CA GLN A 420 14.45 -18.32 11.37
C GLN A 420 13.61 -17.37 10.51
N ALA A 421 12.70 -17.92 9.70
CA ALA A 421 11.81 -17.13 8.87
C ALA A 421 10.92 -16.20 9.73
N ARG A 422 10.46 -16.68 10.89
CA ARG A 422 9.72 -15.86 11.86
C ARG A 422 10.55 -14.67 12.37
N SER A 423 11.77 -14.95 12.85
CA SER A 423 12.71 -13.92 13.35
C SER A 423 13.02 -12.86 12.30
N LEU A 424 13.35 -13.28 11.06
CA LEU A 424 13.64 -12.34 9.98
C LEU A 424 12.42 -11.49 9.60
N PHE A 425 11.23 -12.09 9.56
CA PHE A 425 10.00 -11.34 9.26
C PHE A 425 9.67 -10.32 10.37
N GLU A 426 9.77 -10.73 11.64
CA GLU A 426 9.59 -9.82 12.79
C GLU A 426 10.56 -8.62 12.72
N MET A 427 11.84 -8.85 12.41
CA MET A 427 12.80 -7.77 12.22
C MET A 427 12.38 -6.82 11.08
N LEU A 428 11.94 -7.35 9.94
CA LEU A 428 11.48 -6.54 8.81
C LEU A 428 10.24 -5.70 9.18
N VAL A 429 9.23 -6.33 9.77
CA VAL A 429 7.98 -5.69 10.21
C VAL A 429 8.26 -4.55 11.19
N ASN A 430 9.13 -4.80 12.17
CA ASN A 430 9.50 -3.82 13.20
C ASN A 430 10.27 -2.63 12.62
N HIS A 431 11.30 -2.87 11.80
CA HIS A 431 12.08 -1.79 11.18
C HIS A 431 11.27 -0.97 10.17
N LEU A 432 10.33 -1.61 9.46
CA LEU A 432 9.39 -0.91 8.58
C LEU A 432 8.22 -0.26 9.33
N LYS A 433 8.08 -0.52 10.64
CA LYS A 433 7.00 -0.01 11.50
C LYS A 433 5.60 -0.30 10.95
N LEU A 434 5.39 -1.51 10.41
CA LEU A 434 4.16 -1.83 9.68
C LEU A 434 2.92 -1.76 10.58
N ASP A 435 2.99 -2.24 11.83
CA ASP A 435 1.85 -2.19 12.74
C ASP A 435 1.40 -0.76 13.06
N ASN A 436 2.36 0.16 13.25
CA ASN A 436 2.06 1.57 13.48
C ASN A 436 1.40 2.21 12.24
N LEU A 437 1.95 1.93 11.06
CA LEU A 437 1.41 2.44 9.79
C LEU A 437 0.00 1.89 9.52
N TYR A 438 -0.23 0.61 9.83
CA TYR A 438 -1.54 -0.01 9.70
C TYR A 438 -2.56 0.63 10.63
N ALA A 439 -2.19 0.85 11.90
CA ALA A 439 -3.06 1.52 12.88
C ALA A 439 -3.42 2.94 12.43
N GLU A 440 -2.45 3.72 11.95
CA GLU A 440 -2.66 5.07 11.43
C GLU A 440 -3.64 5.09 10.25
N VAL A 441 -3.38 4.30 9.20
CA VAL A 441 -4.25 4.23 8.03
C VAL A 441 -5.64 3.74 8.39
N LYS A 442 -5.75 2.73 9.28
CA LYS A 442 -7.02 2.24 9.78
C LYS A 442 -7.81 3.36 10.46
N ASP A 443 -7.20 4.07 11.41
CA ASP A 443 -7.86 5.15 12.15
C ASP A 443 -8.29 6.31 11.23
N GLU A 444 -7.48 6.66 10.23
CA GLU A 444 -7.85 7.63 9.20
C GLU A 444 -9.10 7.19 8.42
N MET A 445 -9.14 5.92 7.99
CA MET A 445 -10.27 5.38 7.24
C MET A 445 -11.57 5.36 8.05
N TYR A 446 -11.52 4.89 9.30
CA TYR A 446 -12.69 4.87 10.18
C TYR A 446 -13.18 6.28 10.51
N SER A 447 -12.25 7.22 10.74
CA SER A 447 -12.60 8.63 11.00
C SER A 447 -13.33 9.25 9.80
N MET A 448 -12.91 8.92 8.58
CA MET A 448 -13.53 9.45 7.37
C MET A 448 -14.93 8.88 7.13
N ASP A 449 -15.13 7.59 7.38
CA ASP A 449 -16.44 6.95 7.28
C ASP A 449 -17.42 7.53 8.33
N GLN A 450 -16.97 7.69 9.58
CA GLN A 450 -17.78 8.31 10.65
C GLN A 450 -18.18 9.75 10.32
N TYR A 451 -17.30 10.53 9.69
CA TYR A 451 -17.62 11.87 9.20
C TYR A 451 -18.73 11.84 8.14
N LEU A 452 -18.66 10.89 7.20
CA LEU A 452 -19.66 10.74 6.15
C LEU A 452 -21.04 10.34 6.68
N GLU A 453 -21.09 9.45 7.66
CA GLU A 453 -22.32 9.08 8.36
C GLU A 453 -22.92 10.29 9.07
N SER A 454 -22.10 11.02 9.84
CA SER A 454 -22.53 12.21 10.58
C SER A 454 -23.07 13.32 9.66
N ASP A 455 -22.41 13.59 8.53
CA ASP A 455 -22.91 14.53 7.53
C ASP A 455 -24.24 14.06 6.90
N SER A 456 -24.39 12.76 6.65
CA SER A 456 -25.63 12.21 6.10
C SER A 456 -26.83 12.41 7.04
N VAL A 457 -26.63 12.14 8.33
CA VAL A 457 -27.63 12.32 9.39
C VAL A 457 -28.01 13.80 9.50
N ARG A 458 -27.03 14.71 9.51
CA ARG A 458 -27.29 16.17 9.57
C ARG A 458 -28.15 16.66 8.39
N ARG A 459 -27.90 16.14 7.18
CA ARG A 459 -28.68 16.53 5.99
C ARG A 459 -30.07 15.92 5.96
N GLN A 460 -30.23 14.68 6.39
CA GLN A 460 -31.54 14.06 6.56
C GLN A 460 -32.37 14.87 7.56
N ALA A 461 -31.79 15.23 8.71
CA ALA A 461 -32.44 16.10 9.69
C ALA A 461 -32.88 17.44 9.06
N ASN A 462 -32.02 18.12 8.30
CA ASN A 462 -32.38 19.36 7.60
C ASN A 462 -33.49 19.18 6.56
N THR A 463 -33.51 18.05 5.84
CA THR A 463 -34.54 17.75 4.83
C THR A 463 -35.88 17.48 5.49
N VAL A 464 -35.88 16.67 6.55
CA VAL A 464 -37.06 16.41 7.38
C VAL A 464 -37.57 17.72 7.98
N LEU A 465 -36.71 18.60 8.50
CA LEU A 465 -37.11 19.91 9.00
C LEU A 465 -37.81 20.76 7.94
N ARG A 466 -37.29 20.81 6.70
CA ARG A 466 -37.95 21.53 5.60
C ARG A 466 -39.31 20.92 5.24
N LEU A 467 -39.38 19.59 5.16
CA LEU A 467 -40.64 18.90 4.89
C LEU A 467 -41.66 19.19 6.00
N THR A 468 -41.26 19.11 7.27
CA THR A 468 -42.11 19.45 8.41
C THR A 468 -42.62 20.89 8.32
N VAL A 469 -41.76 21.86 7.98
CA VAL A 469 -42.20 23.26 7.79
C VAL A 469 -43.26 23.36 6.68
N VAL A 470 -43.04 22.74 5.53
CA VAL A 470 -44.01 22.74 4.42
C VAL A 470 -45.32 22.05 4.82
N THR A 471 -45.25 20.88 5.47
CA THR A 471 -46.42 20.14 5.95
C THR A 471 -47.21 20.93 6.99
N VAL A 472 -46.53 21.65 7.89
CA VAL A 472 -47.17 22.48 8.92
C VAL A 472 -47.94 23.62 8.29
N PHE A 473 -47.31 24.39 7.40
CA PHE A 473 -48.01 25.47 6.70
C PHE A 473 -49.12 24.94 5.78
N GLY A 474 -48.88 23.80 5.12
CA GLY A 474 -49.87 23.11 4.30
C GLY A 474 -51.06 22.61 5.10
N LEU A 475 -50.85 22.05 6.29
CA LEU A 475 -51.91 21.59 7.19
C LEU A 475 -52.76 22.77 7.67
N ILE A 476 -52.11 23.87 8.11
CA ILE A 476 -52.83 25.09 8.51
C ILE A 476 -53.71 25.58 7.35
N GLY A 477 -53.15 25.66 6.13
CA GLY A 477 -53.89 26.07 4.94
C GLY A 477 -55.03 25.13 4.58
N THR A 478 -54.80 23.82 4.63
CA THR A 478 -55.80 22.79 4.25
C THR A 478 -56.94 22.74 5.25
N VAL A 479 -56.65 22.79 6.56
CA VAL A 479 -57.69 22.80 7.60
C VAL A 479 -58.51 24.08 7.53
N THR A 480 -57.86 25.23 7.36
CA THR A 480 -58.56 26.52 7.23
C THR A 480 -59.45 26.56 5.99
N THR A 481 -58.94 26.12 4.84
CA THR A 481 -59.70 26.10 3.58
C THR A 481 -60.79 25.04 3.60
N GLY A 482 -60.51 23.86 4.16
CA GLY A 482 -61.48 22.79 4.33
C GLY A 482 -62.67 23.24 5.17
N PHE A 483 -62.42 23.94 6.29
CA PHE A 483 -63.49 24.48 7.12
C PHE A 483 -64.39 25.49 6.38
N ILE A 484 -63.79 26.39 5.60
CA ILE A 484 -64.53 27.39 4.82
C ILE A 484 -65.23 26.77 3.60
N GLY A 485 -64.65 25.72 3.01
CA GLY A 485 -65.19 25.00 1.86
C GLY A 485 -66.28 23.98 2.22
N MET A 486 -66.46 23.65 3.50
CA MET A 486 -67.64 22.92 3.96
C MET A 486 -68.87 23.81 3.77
N ASN A 487 -69.87 23.34 3.02
CA ASN A 487 -71.18 24.00 2.78
C ASN A 487 -72.06 24.14 4.05
N VAL A 488 -71.43 24.26 5.22
CA VAL A 488 -72.08 24.48 6.52
C VAL A 488 -72.37 25.97 6.73
N ILE A 489 -71.66 26.86 6.03
CA ILE A 489 -71.81 28.32 6.14
C ILE A 489 -72.02 28.89 4.73
N HIS A 490 -73.17 29.53 4.46
CA HIS A 490 -73.49 30.15 3.17
C HIS A 490 -72.65 31.44 2.95
N LEU A 491 -71.34 31.31 2.72
CA LEU A 491 -70.44 32.45 2.49
C LEU A 491 -70.53 33.02 1.07
N THR A 492 -71.34 32.49 0.16
CA THR A 492 -71.34 32.90 -1.26
C THR A 492 -71.80 34.34 -1.47
N GLU A 493 -72.77 34.83 -0.68
CA GLU A 493 -73.43 36.13 -0.87
C GLU A 493 -72.91 37.25 0.06
N VAL A 494 -71.87 36.95 0.85
CA VAL A 494 -71.35 37.82 1.91
C VAL A 494 -70.30 38.81 1.38
N PRO A 495 -70.27 40.09 1.84
CA PRO A 495 -69.25 41.07 1.46
C PRO A 495 -67.81 40.61 1.77
N LEU A 496 -66.85 41.09 0.97
CA LEU A 496 -65.44 40.65 1.01
C LEU A 496 -64.81 40.79 2.41
N PHE A 497 -65.17 41.85 3.14
CA PHE A 497 -64.64 42.10 4.48
C PHE A 497 -65.03 41.00 5.48
N GLU A 498 -66.29 40.59 5.48
CA GLU A 498 -66.78 39.51 6.37
C GLU A 498 -66.17 38.16 6.00
N LYS A 499 -65.95 37.87 4.71
CA LYS A 499 -65.20 36.68 4.26
C LYS A 499 -63.78 36.64 4.84
N ILE A 500 -63.09 37.78 4.86
CA ILE A 500 -61.75 37.92 5.46
C ILE A 500 -61.81 37.73 6.98
N SER A 501 -62.84 38.25 7.66
CA SER A 501 -63.04 38.06 9.10
C SER A 501 -63.23 36.59 9.46
N PHE A 502 -64.09 35.86 8.74
CA PHE A 502 -64.28 34.42 8.95
C PHE A 502 -63.00 33.63 8.69
N PHE A 503 -62.24 33.97 7.64
CA PHE A 503 -60.94 33.36 7.38
C PHE A 503 -59.99 33.56 8.57
N LEU A 504 -59.85 34.78 9.09
CA LEU A 504 -58.96 35.06 10.23
C LEU A 504 -59.40 34.37 11.52
N ILE A 505 -60.70 34.30 11.79
CA ILE A 505 -61.26 33.61 12.97
C ILE A 505 -60.94 32.12 12.97
N VAL A 506 -60.84 31.48 11.81
CA VAL A 506 -60.48 30.05 11.70
C VAL A 506 -58.96 29.89 11.61
N PHE A 507 -58.30 30.71 10.81
CA PHE A 507 -56.86 30.63 10.57
C PHE A 507 -56.04 30.84 11.84
N VAL A 508 -56.34 31.85 12.65
CA VAL A 508 -55.54 32.19 13.84
C VAL A 508 -55.57 31.06 14.89
N PRO A 509 -56.73 30.50 15.28
CA PRO A 509 -56.77 29.35 16.19
C PRO A 509 -56.10 28.10 15.61
N VAL A 510 -56.31 27.79 14.32
CA VAL A 510 -55.68 26.62 13.67
C VAL A 510 -54.16 26.77 13.63
N ALA A 511 -53.65 27.94 13.27
CA ALA A 511 -52.23 28.23 13.28
C ALA A 511 -51.66 28.15 14.71
N PHE A 512 -52.32 28.78 15.68
CA PHE A 512 -51.92 28.72 17.09
C PHE A 512 -51.87 27.29 17.61
N LEU A 513 -52.92 26.49 17.38
CA LEU A 513 -52.99 25.10 17.79
C LEU A 513 -51.90 24.25 17.13
N THR A 514 -51.64 24.47 15.84
CA THR A 514 -50.61 23.74 15.09
C THR A 514 -49.21 24.07 15.63
N PHE A 515 -48.88 25.35 15.80
CA PHE A 515 -47.58 25.76 16.37
C PHE A 515 -47.43 25.29 17.83
N TYR A 516 -48.49 25.37 18.62
CA TYR A 516 -48.50 24.88 20.00
C TYR A 516 -48.22 23.37 20.07
N THR A 517 -48.85 22.60 19.18
CA THR A 517 -48.62 21.15 19.05
C THR A 517 -47.16 20.86 18.67
N ILE A 518 -46.56 21.63 17.76
CA ILE A 518 -45.14 21.46 17.37
C ILE A 518 -44.20 21.73 18.54
N VAL A 519 -44.41 22.84 19.28
CA VAL A 519 -43.59 23.19 20.45
C VAL A 519 -43.64 22.10 21.52
N LYS A 520 -44.75 21.36 21.61
CA LYS A 520 -44.97 20.25 22.54
C LYS A 520 -44.74 18.86 21.93
N SER A 521 -44.37 18.78 20.65
CA SER A 521 -44.34 17.53 19.86
C SER A 521 -43.48 16.43 20.49
N ARG A 522 -42.29 16.77 21.01
CA ARG A 522 -41.42 15.81 21.70
C ARG A 522 -42.13 15.12 22.88
N ARG A 523 -42.83 15.89 23.71
CA ARG A 523 -43.55 15.34 24.87
C ARG A 523 -44.80 14.55 24.48
N LEU A 524 -45.46 14.98 23.41
CA LEU A 524 -46.58 14.24 22.83
C LEU A 524 -46.10 12.89 22.27
N SER A 525 -44.93 12.84 21.64
CA SER A 525 -44.31 11.59 21.18
C SER A 525 -43.99 10.66 22.36
N ASP A 526 -43.32 11.18 23.39
CA ASP A 526 -43.00 10.41 24.61
C ASP A 526 -44.28 9.84 25.27
N PHE A 527 -45.38 10.61 25.26
CA PHE A 527 -46.69 10.15 25.74
C PHE A 527 -47.29 9.04 24.86
N LEU A 528 -47.20 9.16 23.53
CA LEU A 528 -47.73 8.16 22.59
C LEU A 528 -46.98 6.83 22.71
N ASP A 529 -45.66 6.85 22.93
CA ASP A 529 -44.87 5.65 23.17
C ASP A 529 -45.36 4.92 24.44
N VAL A 530 -45.56 5.65 25.54
CA VAL A 530 -46.13 5.12 26.80
C VAL A 530 -47.57 4.63 26.64
N LEU A 531 -48.35 5.28 25.77
CA LEU A 531 -49.73 4.87 25.48
C LEU A 531 -49.76 3.53 24.71
N SER A 532 -48.80 3.34 23.79
CA SER A 532 -48.68 2.15 22.93
C SER A 532 -48.13 0.92 23.67
N ASP A 533 -47.45 1.11 24.79
CA ASP A 533 -46.97 0.02 25.63
C ASP A 533 -48.13 -0.65 26.39
N GLU A 534 -48.37 -1.93 26.10
CA GLU A 534 -49.44 -2.74 26.72
C GLU A 534 -49.12 -3.14 28.16
N THR A 535 -47.86 -2.99 28.60
CA THR A 535 -47.41 -3.39 29.94
C THR A 535 -47.62 -2.31 31.02
N VAL A 536 -47.96 -1.09 30.60
CA VAL A 536 -48.08 0.09 31.47
C VAL A 536 -49.50 0.23 32.03
N SER A 537 -49.61 0.53 33.32
CA SER A 537 -50.90 0.64 34.00
C SER A 537 -51.71 1.88 33.53
N PRO A 538 -53.06 1.84 33.59
CA PRO A 538 -53.90 2.98 33.19
C PRO A 538 -53.59 4.29 33.94
N ARG A 539 -53.10 4.17 35.18
CA ARG A 539 -52.72 5.31 36.03
C ARG A 539 -51.43 5.97 35.53
N GLU A 540 -50.46 5.18 35.07
CA GLU A 540 -49.21 5.68 34.49
C GLU A 540 -49.45 6.34 33.12
N LYS A 541 -50.34 5.78 32.30
CA LYS A 541 -50.79 6.41 31.05
C LYS A 541 -51.43 7.79 31.31
N PHE A 542 -52.21 7.92 32.37
CA PHE A 542 -52.82 9.21 32.77
C PHE A 542 -51.80 10.22 33.32
N ILE A 543 -50.77 9.77 34.04
CA ILE A 543 -49.69 10.63 34.53
C ILE A 543 -48.83 11.12 33.36
N ALA A 544 -48.49 10.23 32.42
CA ALA A 544 -47.76 10.58 31.20
C ALA A 544 -48.50 11.63 30.36
N LEU A 545 -49.84 11.54 30.28
CA LEU A 545 -50.69 12.56 29.66
C LEU A 545 -50.51 13.92 30.36
N LEU A 546 -50.63 13.99 31.69
CA LEU A 546 -50.47 15.25 32.44
C LEU A 546 -49.07 15.86 32.32
N ASP A 547 -48.03 15.04 32.19
CA ASP A 547 -46.65 15.48 32.09
C ASP A 547 -46.30 16.18 30.76
N VAL A 548 -47.09 15.99 29.70
CA VAL A 548 -46.99 16.76 28.45
C VAL A 548 -47.08 18.27 28.74
N TRP A 549 -47.97 18.65 29.65
CA TRP A 549 -48.27 20.05 29.97
C TRP A 549 -47.51 20.59 31.18
N ARG A 550 -46.93 19.73 32.02
CA ARG A 550 -46.14 20.14 33.19
C ARG A 550 -44.77 20.72 32.79
N LYS A 551 -44.40 21.89 33.30
CA LYS A 551 -43.08 22.51 33.05
C LYS A 551 -42.07 21.80 33.96
N LYS A 552 -41.16 20.96 33.43
CA LYS A 552 -39.99 20.53 34.21
C LYS A 552 -39.22 21.80 34.61
N SER A 553 -39.13 22.09 35.90
CA SER A 553 -38.12 23.02 36.40
C SER A 553 -36.77 22.39 36.09
N ASN A 554 -35.93 23.07 35.30
CA ASN A 554 -34.55 22.66 35.11
C ASN A 554 -33.87 22.58 36.48
N VAL A 555 -33.63 21.37 36.95
CA VAL A 555 -32.55 21.12 37.91
C VAL A 555 -31.33 20.84 37.05
N VAL A 556 -30.36 21.73 37.15
CA VAL A 556 -29.04 21.61 36.52
C VAL A 556 -28.34 20.39 37.11
N GLN A 557 -27.90 19.47 36.25
CA GLN A 557 -26.74 18.61 36.47
C GLN A 557 -25.95 18.53 35.18
#